data_AF-A0A7X3FSJ8-F1
#
_entry.id   AF-A0A7X3FSJ8-F1
#
_cell.length_a   1.000
_cell.length_b   1.000
_cell.length_c   1.000
_cell.angle_alpha   90.00
_cell.angle_beta   90.00
_cell.angle_gamma   90.00
#
_symmetry.space_group_name_H-M   'P 1'
#
loop_
_entity.id
_entity.type
_entity.pdbx_description
1 polymer ?
#
loop_
_entity_poly.entity_id
_entity_poly.type
_entity_poly.pdbx_seq_one_letter_code
_entity_poly.pdbx_strand_id
1 'polypeptide(L)'
;MPRGDKSAYTDKQKRKAEHIEESYEDRGVSHEEAERRAWATVNKDDGGGNKSGSGRGTHTDNPAAHKGGKKGGEASANRPASERSASAKKAAETRKRHQEQNARH
;
A
#
# COMPACT_ATOMS: atom_id res chain seq x y z
N MET A 1 -16.09 -0.95 -13.57
CA MET A 1 -15.80 -2.26 -12.96
C MET A 1 -15.23 -3.22 -14.02
N PRO A 2 -14.40 -4.23 -13.66
CA PRO A 2 -14.22 -5.36 -14.56
C PRO A 2 -15.60 -5.92 -14.87
N ARG A 3 -15.97 -5.95 -16.15
CA ARG A 3 -17.23 -6.56 -16.57
C ARG A 3 -17.03 -8.08 -16.49
N GLY A 4 -17.25 -8.67 -15.31
CA GLY A 4 -17.10 -10.11 -15.13
C GLY A 4 -16.78 -10.52 -13.69
N ASP A 5 -16.72 -11.84 -13.50
CA ASP A 5 -16.34 -12.48 -12.24
C ASP A 5 -14.90 -12.11 -11.84
N LYS A 6 -14.70 -11.81 -10.55
CA LYS A 6 -13.41 -11.50 -9.93
C LYS A 6 -12.51 -12.75 -9.80
N SER A 7 -12.89 -13.89 -10.37
CA SER A 7 -12.13 -15.13 -10.41
C SER A 7 -10.74 -15.01 -11.06
N ALA A 8 -10.53 -14.03 -11.94
CA ALA A 8 -9.22 -13.73 -12.53
C ALA A 8 -8.23 -13.04 -11.58
N TYR A 9 -8.69 -12.59 -10.41
CA TYR A 9 -7.87 -11.92 -9.40
C TYR A 9 -7.44 -12.88 -8.30
N THR A 10 -6.26 -12.62 -7.74
CA THR A 10 -5.73 -13.37 -6.60
C THR A 10 -6.43 -12.96 -5.30
N ASP A 11 -6.37 -13.81 -4.28
CA ASP A 11 -6.95 -13.49 -2.96
C ASP A 11 -6.23 -12.31 -2.28
N LYS A 12 -4.96 -12.07 -2.64
CA LYS A 12 -4.24 -10.86 -2.21
C LYS A 12 -4.85 -9.60 -2.82
N GLN A 13 -5.21 -9.63 -4.10
CA GLN A 13 -5.85 -8.50 -4.78
C GLN A 13 -7.25 -8.22 -4.24
N LYS A 14 -8.04 -9.26 -3.98
CA LYS A 14 -9.37 -9.15 -3.38
C LYS A 14 -9.31 -8.48 -2.00
N ARG A 15 -8.45 -8.98 -1.09
CA ARG A 15 -8.25 -8.37 0.23
C ARG A 15 -7.77 -6.91 0.15
N LYS A 16 -6.87 -6.61 -0.80
CA LYS A 16 -6.42 -5.23 -1.02
C LYS A 16 -7.57 -4.33 -1.47
N ALA A 17 -8.44 -4.81 -2.34
CA ALA A 17 -9.63 -4.07 -2.77
C ALA A 17 -10.58 -3.86 -1.58
N GLU A 18 -10.91 -4.92 -0.84
CA GLU A 18 -11.79 -4.85 0.35
C GLU A 18 -11.32 -3.80 1.37
N HIS A 19 -10.03 -3.77 1.71
CA HIS A 19 -9.51 -2.75 2.63
C HIS A 19 -9.57 -1.31 2.08
N ILE A 20 -9.41 -1.13 0.77
CA ILE A 20 -9.52 0.20 0.15
C ILE A 20 -10.99 0.64 0.12
N GLU A 21 -11.89 -0.29 -0.17
CA GLU A 21 -13.33 -0.08 -0.18
C GLU A 21 -13.84 0.32 1.20
N GLU A 22 -13.54 -0.47 2.24
CA GLU A 22 -13.84 -0.16 3.65
C GLU A 22 -13.36 1.26 4.01
N SER A 23 -12.12 1.61 3.63
CA SER A 23 -11.58 2.95 3.86
C SER A 23 -12.34 4.08 3.15
N TYR A 24 -13.03 3.82 2.05
CA TYR A 24 -13.86 4.80 1.35
C TYR A 24 -15.27 4.86 1.95
N GLU A 25 -15.84 3.73 2.36
CA GLU A 25 -17.12 3.66 3.07
C GLU A 25 -17.06 4.40 4.41
N ASP A 26 -15.97 4.22 5.17
CA ASP A 26 -15.71 4.96 6.41
C ASP A 26 -15.65 6.48 6.19
N ARG A 27 -15.31 6.91 4.97
CA ARG A 27 -15.29 8.33 4.55
C ARG A 27 -16.63 8.80 3.99
N GLY A 28 -17.67 7.97 4.06
CA GLY A 28 -19.03 8.27 3.62
C GLY A 28 -19.28 8.08 2.12
N VAL A 29 -18.39 7.38 1.40
CA VAL A 29 -18.64 7.02 -0.01
C VAL A 29 -19.58 5.83 -0.06
N SER A 30 -20.59 5.85 -0.94
CA SER A 30 -21.50 4.72 -1.12
C SER A 30 -20.73 3.45 -1.56
N HIS A 31 -21.15 2.30 -1.05
CA HIS A 31 -20.58 0.98 -1.36
C HIS A 31 -20.18 0.79 -2.83
N GLU A 32 -21.10 1.01 -3.78
CA GLU A 32 -20.82 0.82 -5.21
C GLU A 32 -19.69 1.71 -5.77
N GLU A 33 -19.54 2.93 -5.24
CA GLU A 33 -18.49 3.86 -5.63
C GLU A 33 -17.18 3.56 -4.89
N ALA A 34 -17.26 3.11 -3.64
CA ALA A 34 -16.11 2.66 -2.85
C ALA A 34 -15.47 1.42 -3.50
N GLU A 35 -16.27 0.40 -3.82
CA GLU A 35 -15.87 -0.80 -4.54
C GLU A 35 -15.23 -0.43 -5.90
N ARG A 36 -15.88 0.45 -6.66
CA ARG A 36 -15.36 0.91 -7.96
C ARG A 36 -13.98 1.53 -7.84
N ARG A 37 -13.78 2.42 -6.86
CA ARG A 37 -12.50 3.09 -6.60
C ARG A 37 -11.44 2.10 -6.12
N ALA A 38 -11.82 1.15 -5.28
CA ALA A 38 -10.93 0.10 -4.78
C ALA A 38 -10.37 -0.75 -5.92
N TRP A 39 -11.24 -1.32 -6.77
CA TRP A 39 -10.82 -2.14 -7.89
C TRP A 39 -10.04 -1.35 -8.95
N ALA A 40 -10.39 -0.09 -9.19
CA ALA A 40 -9.60 0.78 -10.06
C ALA A 40 -8.17 0.99 -9.53
N THR A 41 -8.02 1.12 -8.21
CA THR A 41 -6.71 1.29 -7.56
C THR A 41 -5.88 0.01 -7.66
N VAL A 42 -6.47 -1.15 -7.37
CA VAL A 42 -5.79 -2.46 -7.51
C VAL A 42 -5.36 -2.70 -8.96
N ASN A 43 -6.24 -2.44 -9.93
CA ASN A 43 -5.91 -2.61 -11.35
C ASN A 43 -4.82 -1.67 -11.83
N LYS A 44 -4.80 -0.43 -11.32
CA LYS A 44 -3.75 0.53 -11.64
C LYS A 44 -2.40 0.09 -11.09
N ASP A 45 -2.38 -0.51 -9.90
CA ASP A 45 -1.14 -0.97 -9.29
C ASP A 45 -0.63 -2.27 -9.92
N ASP A 46 -1.51 -3.22 -10.21
CA ASP A 46 -1.13 -4.58 -10.58
C ASP A 46 -1.35 -4.91 -12.07
N GLY A 47 -1.94 -4.01 -12.86
CA GLY A 47 -2.18 -4.20 -14.30
C GLY A 47 -3.36 -5.11 -14.64
N GLY A 48 -4.10 -5.61 -13.64
CA GLY A 48 -5.29 -6.45 -13.82
C GLY A 48 -5.28 -7.70 -12.95
N GLY A 49 -6.01 -8.74 -13.35
CA GLY A 49 -6.10 -9.98 -12.59
C GLY A 49 -4.83 -10.82 -12.66
N ASN A 50 -4.11 -10.97 -11.55
CA ASN A 50 -2.82 -11.69 -11.54
C ASN A 50 -2.99 -13.21 -11.55
N LYS A 51 -4.19 -13.71 -11.21
CA LYS A 51 -4.47 -15.15 -11.19
C LYS A 51 -4.59 -15.68 -12.61
N SER A 52 -5.39 -15.04 -13.46
CA SER A 52 -5.62 -15.48 -14.85
C SER A 52 -6.01 -14.39 -15.85
N GLY A 53 -5.88 -13.12 -15.49
CA GLY A 53 -6.20 -11.99 -16.35
C GLY A 53 -4.96 -11.25 -16.86
N SER A 54 -5.15 -9.99 -17.22
CA SER A 54 -4.13 -9.14 -17.85
C SER A 54 -2.89 -8.86 -17.00
N GLY A 55 -2.96 -9.02 -15.68
CA GLY A 55 -1.82 -8.86 -14.76
C GLY A 55 -1.05 -10.15 -14.50
N ARG A 56 -1.37 -11.25 -15.19
CA ARG A 56 -0.66 -12.53 -14.98
C ARG A 56 0.78 -12.41 -15.51
N GLY A 57 1.75 -12.73 -14.64
CA GLY A 57 3.17 -12.74 -14.98
C GLY A 57 3.81 -11.35 -15.09
N THR A 58 3.06 -10.28 -14.78
CA THR A 58 3.60 -8.92 -14.75
C THR A 58 4.16 -8.60 -13.37
N HIS A 59 5.26 -7.85 -13.34
CA HIS A 59 5.73 -7.23 -12.11
C HIS A 59 4.83 -6.04 -11.76
N THR A 60 4.49 -5.87 -10.48
CA THR A 60 3.73 -4.71 -10.02
C THR A 60 4.68 -3.54 -9.79
N ASP A 61 4.49 -2.46 -10.55
CA ASP A 61 5.30 -1.25 -10.41
C ASP A 61 4.91 -0.44 -9.16
N ASN A 62 3.93 -0.89 -8.36
CA ASN A 62 3.45 -0.23 -7.13
C ASN A 62 3.38 1.32 -7.20
N PRO A 63 2.79 1.90 -8.26
CA PRO A 63 2.88 3.34 -8.52
C PRO A 63 2.28 4.19 -7.40
N ALA A 64 1.24 3.70 -6.70
CA ALA A 64 0.69 4.36 -5.52
C ALA A 64 1.73 4.47 -4.38
N ALA A 65 2.45 3.39 -4.09
CA ALA A 65 3.46 3.35 -3.04
C ALA A 65 4.65 4.25 -3.37
N HIS A 66 5.15 4.24 -4.61
CA HIS A 66 6.25 5.11 -5.02
C HIS A 66 5.87 6.59 -4.94
N LYS A 67 4.65 6.95 -5.36
CA LYS A 67 4.17 8.34 -5.26
C LYS A 67 4.07 8.80 -3.81
N GLY A 68 3.53 7.95 -2.92
CA GLY A 68 3.46 8.23 -1.49
C GLY A 68 4.84 8.35 -0.85
N GLY A 69 5.74 7.41 -1.15
CA GLY A 69 7.11 7.40 -0.66
C GLY A 69 7.91 8.63 -1.08
N LYS A 70 7.79 9.04 -2.35
CA LYS A 70 8.43 10.27 -2.85
C LYS A 70 7.96 11.51 -2.09
N LYS A 71 6.63 11.71 -1.99
CA LYS A 71 6.05 12.84 -1.25
C LYS A 71 6.46 12.85 0.23
N GLY A 72 6.41 11.69 0.88
CA GLY A 72 6.82 11.56 2.29
C GLY A 72 8.30 11.82 2.50
N GLY A 73 9.14 11.34 1.58
CA GLY A 73 10.58 11.59 1.58
C GLY A 73 10.92 13.08 1.43
N GLU A 74 10.29 13.75 0.46
CA GLU A 74 10.43 15.20 0.26
C GLU A 74 9.97 15.99 1.49
N ALA A 75 8.81 15.66 2.05
CA ALA A 75 8.31 16.30 3.27
C ALA A 75 9.24 16.09 4.48
N SER A 76 9.82 14.89 4.61
CA SER A 76 10.80 14.57 5.65
C SER A 76 12.12 15.34 5.45
N ALA A 77 12.59 15.47 4.21
CA ALA A 77 13.81 16.17 3.88
C ALA A 77 13.73 17.68 4.19
N ASN A 78 12.55 18.27 4.03
CA ASN A 78 12.29 19.68 4.32
C ASN A 78 12.22 20.02 5.82
N ARG A 79 12.27 19.02 6.72
CA ARG A 79 12.25 19.26 8.18
C ARG A 79 13.57 19.85 8.70
N PRO A 80 13.54 20.60 9.81
CA PRO A 80 14.74 21.07 10.50
C PRO A 80 15.75 19.95 10.75
N ALA A 81 17.04 20.26 10.63
CA ALA A 81 18.10 19.27 10.83
C ALA A 81 18.03 18.58 12.20
N SER A 82 17.66 19.33 13.25
CA SER A 82 17.46 18.81 14.61
C SER A 82 16.38 17.73 14.68
N GLU A 83 15.23 17.94 14.03
CA GLU A 83 14.13 16.97 13.97
C GLU A 83 14.49 15.72 13.17
N ARG A 84 15.22 15.90 12.05
CA ARG A 84 15.73 14.78 11.25
C ARG A 84 16.71 13.94 12.08
N SER A 85 17.63 14.57 12.81
CA SER A 85 18.56 13.88 13.70
C SER A 85 17.86 13.16 14.85
N ALA A 86 16.86 13.78 15.49
CA ALA A 86 16.08 13.15 16.55
C ALA A 86 15.35 11.89 16.04
N SER A 87 14.73 11.99 14.86
CA SER A 87 14.05 10.85 14.22
C SER A 87 15.02 9.71 13.91
N ALA A 88 16.21 10.02 13.39
CA ALA A 88 17.24 9.03 13.07
C ALA A 88 17.77 8.31 14.31
N LYS A 89 18.01 9.04 15.41
CA LYS A 89 18.44 8.46 16.69
C LYS A 89 17.38 7.51 17.26
N LYS A 90 16.12 7.93 17.29
CA LYS A 90 14.99 7.07 17.73
C LYS A 90 14.88 5.78 16.91
N ALA A 91 15.10 5.87 15.59
CA ALA A 91 15.10 4.69 14.72
C ALA A 91 16.29 3.75 15.01
N ALA A 92 17.48 4.29 15.30
CA ALA A 92 18.65 3.50 15.66
C ALA A 92 18.48 2.77 17.00
N GLU A 93 17.94 3.45 18.02
CA GLU A 93 17.62 2.84 19.32
C GLU A 93 16.62 1.70 19.18
N THR A 94 15.58 1.88 18.35
CA THR A 94 14.58 0.84 18.11
C THR A 94 15.20 -0.38 17.42
N ARG A 95 16.07 -0.17 16.43
CA ARG A 95 16.81 -1.26 15.79
C ARG A 95 17.70 -2.02 16.76
N LYS A 96 18.40 -1.31 17.65
CA LYS A 96 19.22 -1.94 18.70
C LYS A 96 18.37 -2.81 19.62
N ARG A 97 17.22 -2.31 20.09
CA ARG A 97 16.29 -3.09 20.94
C ARG A 97 15.79 -4.36 20.25
N HIS A 98 15.40 -4.29 18.97
CA HIS A 98 14.94 -5.48 18.25
C HIS A 98 16.06 -6.50 18.06
N GLN A 99 17.30 -6.06 17.81
CA GLN A 99 18.44 -6.99 17.75
C GLN A 99 18.67 -7.70 19.09
N GLU A 100 18.62 -6.96 20.19
CA GLU A 100 18.76 -7.54 21.53
C GLU A 100 17.61 -8.51 21.88
N GLN A 101 16.38 -8.20 21.46
CA GLN A 101 15.22 -9.08 21.66
C GLN A 101 15.30 -10.37 20.83
N ASN A 102 15.71 -10.26 19.56
CA ASN A 102 15.88 -11.40 18.69
C ASN A 102 17.06 -12.29 19.11
N ALA A 103 18.10 -11.72 19.73
CA ALA A 103 19.23 -12.48 20.26
C ALA A 103 18.90 -13.19 21.60
N ARG A 104 17.75 -12.89 22.21
CA ARG A 104 17.27 -13.52 23.47
C ARG A 104 16.25 -14.63 23.24
N HIS A 105 15.76 -14.80 22.01
CA HIS A 105 14.92 -15.92 21.58
C HIS A 105 15.77 -16.97 20.87
#